data_AF-A0A804RLR3-F1
#
_entry.id   AF-A0A804RLR3-F1
#
_cell.length_a   1.000
_cell.length_b   1.000
_cell.length_c   1.000
_cell.angle_alpha   90.00
_cell.angle_beta   90.00
_cell.angle_gamma   90.00
#
_symmetry.space_group_name_H-M   'P 1'
#
loop_
_entity.id
_entity.type
_entity.pdbx_description
1 polymer ?
#
loop_
_entity_poly.entity_id
_entity_poly.type
_entity_poly.pdbx_seq_one_letter_code
_entity_poly.pdbx_strand_id
1 'polypeptide(L)'
;MFLARVCICVSGPFNGSELPLSNSAEGGSLLKDIPATKDGRVDWSQDFFCKPAFLTVSGQLNGETYASALSDIYTFGPTFRAENSNTSRHLAEFWMIEPELAFADLNDDMACATAYLHELHVRF
;
A
#
# COMPACT_ATOMS: atom_id res chain seq x y z
N MET A 1 -4.99 -15.56 -14.72
CA MET A 1 -4.71 -14.51 -13.74
C MET A 1 -5.34 -13.21 -14.18
N PHE A 2 -6.21 -12.62 -13.35
CA PHE A 2 -6.84 -11.33 -13.62
C PHE A 2 -5.99 -10.18 -13.06
N LEU A 3 -5.81 -9.11 -13.84
CA LEU A 3 -5.12 -7.91 -13.37
C LEU A 3 -6.04 -7.13 -12.42
N ALA A 4 -5.68 -7.06 -11.14
CA ALA A 4 -6.27 -6.16 -10.17
C ALA A 4 -5.41 -4.89 -10.08
N ARG A 5 -5.93 -3.75 -10.56
CA ARG A 5 -5.28 -2.46 -10.31
C ARG A 5 -5.54 -2.03 -8.86
N VAL A 6 -4.57 -2.27 -7.99
CA VAL A 6 -4.61 -1.83 -6.59
C VAL A 6 -3.59 -0.72 -6.41
N CYS A 7 -4.02 0.54 -6.61
CA CYS A 7 -3.32 1.71 -6.09
C CYS A 7 -4.27 2.35 -5.08
N ILE A 8 -4.29 1.82 -3.87
CA ILE A 8 -5.23 2.22 -2.83
C ILE A 8 -4.49 3.08 -1.81
N CYS A 9 -5.06 4.25 -1.51
CA CYS A 9 -4.80 4.90 -0.24
C CYS A 9 -5.44 4.02 0.85
N VAL A 10 -4.62 3.34 1.65
CA VAL A 10 -5.13 2.42 2.67
C VAL A 10 -5.39 3.22 3.94
N SER A 11 -6.64 3.20 4.40
CA SER A 11 -6.98 3.64 5.75
C SER A 11 -6.68 2.50 6.72
N GLY A 12 -5.49 2.50 7.31
CA GLY A 12 -5.13 1.59 8.41
C GLY A 12 -5.45 2.20 9.78
N PRO A 13 -5.68 1.40 10.83
CA PRO A 13 -5.80 1.91 12.19
C PRO A 13 -4.47 2.55 12.59
N PHE A 14 -4.50 3.85 12.87
CA PHE A 14 -3.34 4.59 13.35
C PHE A 14 -3.08 4.18 14.81
N ASN A 15 -2.05 3.36 15.04
CA ASN A 15 -1.53 3.06 16.39
C ASN A 15 -0.44 4.06 16.85
N GLY A 16 -0.21 5.13 16.08
CA GLY A 16 0.54 6.28 16.56
C GLY A 16 -0.34 7.08 17.52
N SER A 17 0.19 7.47 18.66
CA SER A 17 -0.43 8.51 19.48
C SER A 17 -0.68 9.74 18.62
N GLU A 18 -1.88 10.32 18.77
CA GLU A 18 -2.28 11.66 18.34
C GLU A 18 -1.08 12.53 17.99
N LEU A 19 -0.77 12.68 16.70
CA LEU A 19 0.22 13.66 16.26
C LEU A 19 -0.39 15.02 16.58
N PRO A 20 0.13 15.76 17.58
CA PRO A 20 -0.35 17.10 17.82
C PRO A 20 0.04 17.92 16.60
N LEU A 21 -0.85 18.82 16.15
CA LEU A 21 -0.60 19.75 15.04
C LEU A 21 0.75 20.48 15.18
N SER A 22 1.30 20.60 16.39
CA SER A 22 2.58 21.23 16.67
C SER A 22 3.81 20.47 16.13
N ASN A 23 3.73 19.17 15.81
CA ASN A 23 4.88 18.37 15.38
C ASN A 23 4.91 18.08 13.87
N SER A 24 4.02 18.67 13.08
CA SER A 24 4.05 18.59 11.61
C SER A 24 4.85 19.75 11.00
N ALA A 25 6.09 19.93 11.45
CA ALA A 25 7.16 20.50 10.63
C ALA A 25 7.88 19.28 10.05
N GLU A 26 7.79 18.89 8.78
CA GLU A 26 8.02 19.65 7.55
C GLU A 26 7.26 19.04 6.34
N GLY A 27 6.06 18.49 6.56
CA GLY A 27 5.20 18.00 5.47
C GLY A 27 4.34 19.13 4.89
N GLY A 28 4.64 19.54 3.64
CA GLY A 28 4.08 20.72 3.00
C GLY A 28 2.54 20.80 2.90
N SER A 29 2.03 22.02 3.09
CA SER A 29 0.72 22.58 2.73
C SER A 29 -0.57 21.84 3.14
N LEU A 30 -0.73 20.54 2.87
CA LEU A 30 -2.03 19.86 2.86
C LEU A 30 -2.69 19.73 4.24
N LEU A 31 -1.91 19.47 5.29
CA LEU A 31 -2.44 19.38 6.66
C LEU A 31 -2.92 20.72 7.21
N LYS A 32 -2.45 21.85 6.65
CA LYS A 32 -2.85 23.18 7.10
C LYS A 32 -4.26 23.56 6.63
N ASP A 33 -4.75 22.88 5.59
CA ASP A 33 -6.07 23.15 5.01
C ASP A 33 -7.19 22.42 5.77
N ILE A 34 -6.84 21.40 6.57
CA ILE A 34 -7.80 20.65 7.39
C ILE A 34 -7.98 21.37 8.74
N PRO A 35 -9.21 21.79 9.10
CA PRO A 35 -9.47 22.46 10.37
C PRO A 35 -9.09 21.61 11.59
N ALA A 36 -8.77 22.29 12.69
CA ALA A 36 -8.58 21.65 13.98
C ALA A 36 -9.92 21.48 14.71
N THR A 37 -10.07 20.34 15.39
CA THR A 37 -11.11 20.10 16.40
C THR A 37 -10.95 21.05 17.59
N LYS A 38 -11.99 21.15 18.44
CA LYS A 38 -11.97 21.97 19.66
C LYS A 38 -10.83 21.61 20.62
N ASP A 39 -10.34 20.38 20.56
CA ASP A 39 -9.24 19.87 21.39
C ASP A 39 -7.85 20.09 20.75
N GLY A 40 -7.77 20.81 19.62
CA GLY A 40 -6.51 21.11 18.93
C GLY A 40 -5.94 19.95 18.10
N ARG A 41 -6.71 18.88 17.87
CA ARG A 41 -6.34 17.77 16.97
C ARG A 41 -6.85 18.03 15.56
N VAL A 42 -6.23 17.41 14.55
CA VAL A 42 -6.72 17.46 13.15
C VAL A 42 -8.12 16.86 13.05
N ASP A 43 -9.06 17.58 12.44
CA ASP A 43 -10.41 17.07 12.16
C ASP A 43 -10.43 16.30 10.84
N TRP A 44 -10.10 15.01 10.90
CA TRP A 44 -10.07 14.13 9.72
C TRP A 44 -11.42 13.99 9.00
N SER A 45 -12.54 14.35 9.64
CA SER A 45 -13.85 14.33 8.96
C SER A 45 -13.94 15.37 7.84
N GLN A 46 -13.10 16.42 7.91
CA GLN A 46 -13.00 17.48 6.92
C GLN A 46 -11.93 17.21 5.86
N ASP A 47 -11.17 16.12 5.99
CA ASP A 47 -10.27 15.68 4.92
C ASP A 47 -11.07 15.12 3.73
N PHE A 48 -10.44 15.02 2.56
CA PHE A 48 -11.09 14.58 1.32
C PHE A 48 -11.74 13.19 1.44
N PHE A 49 -11.10 12.26 2.16
CA PHE A 49 -11.63 10.91 2.40
C PHE A 49 -12.47 10.82 3.68
N CYS A 50 -12.65 11.93 4.40
CA CYS A 50 -13.32 12.01 5.70
C CYS A 50 -12.70 11.09 6.78
N LYS A 51 -11.46 10.65 6.56
CA LYS A 51 -10.66 9.79 7.43
C LYS A 51 -9.18 9.93 7.04
N PRO A 52 -8.25 9.59 7.94
CA PRO A 52 -6.84 9.49 7.58
C PRO A 52 -6.63 8.52 6.40
N ALA A 53 -5.88 8.96 5.40
CA ALA A 53 -5.55 8.18 4.21
C ALA A 53 -4.04 8.21 3.97
N PHE A 54 -3.46 7.05 3.65
CA PHE A 54 -2.01 6.89 3.48
C PHE A 54 -1.68 6.13 2.21
N LEU A 55 -0.49 6.36 1.66
CA LEU A 55 0.03 5.58 0.55
C LEU A 55 0.36 4.15 1.01
N THR A 56 -0.04 3.16 0.22
CA THR A 56 0.10 1.75 0.62
C THR A 56 1.53 1.22 0.46
N VAL A 57 1.90 0.28 1.33
CA VAL A 57 3.12 -0.52 1.23
C VAL A 57 2.93 -1.79 0.40
N SER A 58 1.68 -2.23 0.20
CA SER A 58 1.30 -3.47 -0.51
C SER A 58 -0.19 -3.49 -0.84
N GLY A 59 -0.56 -4.10 -1.98
CA GLY A 59 -1.95 -4.36 -2.35
C GLY A 59 -2.49 -5.71 -1.88
N GLN A 60 -1.69 -6.53 -1.19
CA GLN A 60 -1.95 -7.95 -0.93
C GLN A 60 -3.31 -8.21 -0.26
N LEU A 61 -3.63 -7.50 0.83
CA LEU A 61 -4.91 -7.72 1.55
C LEU A 61 -6.14 -7.45 0.68
N ASN A 62 -6.06 -6.45 -0.21
CA ASN A 62 -7.12 -6.21 -1.19
C ASN A 62 -7.13 -7.32 -2.25
N GLY A 63 -5.96 -7.79 -2.66
CA GLY A 63 -5.77 -8.95 -3.53
C GLY A 63 -6.47 -10.21 -3.04
N GLU A 64 -6.32 -10.56 -1.76
CA GLU A 64 -6.98 -11.71 -1.12
C GLU A 64 -8.52 -11.68 -1.28
N THR A 65 -9.10 -10.48 -1.16
CA THR A 65 -10.55 -10.28 -1.36
C THR A 65 -10.95 -10.54 -2.82
N TYR A 66 -10.15 -10.08 -3.78
CA TYR A 66 -10.40 -10.35 -5.19
C TYR A 66 -10.19 -11.83 -5.55
N ALA A 67 -9.14 -12.46 -5.04
CA ALA A 67 -8.84 -13.87 -5.25
C ALA A 67 -9.99 -14.77 -4.79
N SER A 68 -10.65 -14.40 -3.68
CA SER A 68 -11.83 -15.10 -3.17
C SER A 68 -13.01 -15.13 -4.16
N ALA A 69 -13.09 -14.20 -5.11
CA ALA A 69 -14.16 -14.11 -6.11
C ALA A 69 -13.72 -14.43 -7.54
N LEU A 70 -12.45 -14.18 -7.87
CA LEU A 70 -11.89 -14.27 -9.24
C LEU A 70 -10.88 -15.41 -9.39
N SER A 71 -10.69 -16.21 -8.33
CA SER A 71 -9.64 -17.21 -8.21
C SER A 71 -8.24 -16.59 -8.22
N ASP A 72 -7.59 -16.48 -9.38
CA ASP A 72 -6.20 -16.04 -9.43
C ASP A 72 -6.11 -14.61 -9.94
N ILE A 73 -5.56 -13.72 -9.12
CA ILE A 73 -5.35 -12.32 -9.46
C ILE A 73 -3.87 -11.95 -9.35
N TYR A 74 -3.49 -10.86 -9.98
CA TYR A 74 -2.21 -10.23 -9.69
C TYR A 74 -2.35 -8.71 -9.67
N THR A 75 -1.61 -8.04 -8.81
CA THR A 75 -1.45 -6.58 -8.85
C THR A 75 -0.21 -6.21 -9.65
N PHE A 76 -0.24 -5.04 -10.27
CA PHE A 76 0.93 -4.38 -10.85
C PHE A 76 0.74 -2.87 -10.61
N GLY A 77 1.46 -2.32 -9.65
CA GLY A 77 1.23 -0.94 -9.22
C GLY A 77 2.32 -0.38 -8.30
N PRO A 78 2.31 0.95 -8.08
CA PRO A 78 3.24 1.60 -7.18
C PRO A 78 2.91 1.31 -5.71
N THR A 79 3.95 1.18 -4.91
CA THR A 79 3.91 1.06 -3.45
C THR A 79 4.97 1.98 -2.84
N PHE A 80 4.76 2.35 -1.57
CA PHE A 80 5.51 3.42 -0.94
C PHE A 80 6.01 2.97 0.43
N ARG A 81 7.24 3.39 0.80
CA ARG A 81 7.81 3.19 2.12
C ARG A 81 8.41 4.51 2.63
N ALA A 82 7.96 4.95 3.80
CA ALA A 82 8.36 6.22 4.40
C ALA A 82 9.53 6.10 5.40
N GLU A 83 10.30 5.02 5.33
CA GLU A 83 11.48 4.80 6.16
C GLU A 83 12.62 5.77 5.79
N ASN A 84 13.30 6.33 6.79
CA ASN A 84 14.46 7.20 6.57
C ASN A 84 15.70 6.36 6.20
N SER A 85 15.74 5.88 4.96
CA SER A 85 16.67 4.86 4.49
C SER A 85 17.43 5.35 3.25
N ASN A 86 18.66 5.85 3.45
CA ASN A 86 19.51 6.35 2.37
C ASN A 86 20.58 5.31 1.97
N THR A 87 20.15 4.28 1.25
CA THR A 87 21.05 3.24 0.72
C THR A 87 20.90 3.11 -0.79
N SER A 88 21.87 2.50 -1.47
CA SER A 88 21.83 2.30 -2.92
C SER A 88 20.73 1.35 -3.41
N ARG A 89 19.98 0.69 -2.50
CA ARG A 89 18.98 -0.33 -2.83
C ARG A 89 17.58 -0.03 -2.29
N HIS A 90 17.36 1.12 -1.64
CA HIS A 90 16.05 1.48 -1.09
C HIS A 90 15.46 2.68 -1.84
N LEU A 91 14.18 2.56 -2.18
CA LEU A 91 13.39 3.60 -2.82
C LEU A 91 12.17 3.89 -1.94
N ALA A 92 11.80 5.18 -1.85
CA ALA A 92 10.57 5.57 -1.17
C ALA A 92 9.30 5.23 -1.98
N GLU A 93 9.44 5.12 -3.30
CA GLU A 93 8.42 4.68 -4.26
C GLU A 93 9.02 3.60 -5.17
N PHE A 94 8.32 2.48 -5.31
CA PHE A 94 8.72 1.39 -6.20
C PHE A 94 7.51 0.60 -6.67
N TRP A 95 7.68 -0.13 -7.77
CA TRP A 95 6.61 -0.92 -8.37
C TRP A 95 6.65 -2.36 -7.85
N MET A 96 5.49 -2.84 -7.42
CA MET A 96 5.29 -4.20 -6.95
C MET A 96 4.42 -4.97 -7.94
N ILE A 97 4.74 -6.26 -8.07
CA ILE A 97 3.92 -7.26 -8.74
C ILE A 97 3.56 -8.28 -7.67
N GLU A 98 2.26 -8.39 -7.34
CA GLU A 98 1.80 -9.21 -6.22
C GLU A 98 0.75 -10.22 -6.74
N PRO A 99 1.16 -11.45 -7.07
CA PRO A 99 0.22 -12.52 -7.38
C PRO A 99 -0.51 -12.99 -6.11
N GLU A 100 -1.81 -13.28 -6.23
CA GLU A 100 -2.61 -13.93 -5.18
C GLU A 100 -3.39 -15.09 -5.81
N LEU A 101 -3.22 -16.29 -5.26
CA LEU A 101 -3.72 -17.54 -5.82
C LEU A 101 -4.79 -18.14 -4.90
N ALA A 102 -6.00 -18.37 -5.42
CA ALA A 102 -7.03 -19.01 -4.63
C ALA A 102 -6.77 -20.52 -4.52
N PHE A 103 -7.04 -21.09 -3.35
CA PHE A 103 -6.89 -22.53 -3.06
C PHE A 103 -5.47 -23.08 -3.21
N ALA A 104 -4.47 -22.20 -3.24
CA ALA A 104 -3.05 -22.56 -3.31
C ALA A 104 -2.48 -22.83 -1.90
N ASP A 105 -1.61 -23.81 -1.80
CA ASP A 105 -0.71 -23.97 -0.66
C ASP A 105 0.67 -23.35 -0.93
N LEU A 106 1.60 -23.50 0.03
CA LEU A 106 2.95 -22.97 -0.12
C LEU A 106 3.74 -23.61 -1.28
N ASN A 107 3.46 -24.88 -1.63
CA ASN A 107 4.12 -25.53 -2.76
C ASN A 107 3.63 -24.94 -4.09
N ASP A 108 2.33 -24.66 -4.18
CA ASP A 108 1.74 -24.00 -5.34
C ASP A 108 2.32 -22.59 -5.52
N ASP A 109 2.47 -21.82 -4.43
CA ASP A 109 3.07 -20.49 -4.45
C ASP A 109 4.54 -20.53 -4.89
N MET A 110 5.35 -21.44 -4.32
CA MET A 110 6.75 -21.63 -4.74
C MET A 110 6.88 -22.05 -6.21
N ALA A 111 5.97 -22.90 -6.70
CA ALA A 111 5.93 -23.31 -8.10
C ALA A 111 5.59 -22.13 -9.01
N CYS A 112 4.60 -21.30 -8.63
CA CYS A 112 4.24 -20.09 -9.35
C CYS A 112 5.41 -19.10 -9.43
N ALA A 113 6.05 -18.81 -8.29
CA ALA A 113 7.20 -17.91 -8.21
C ALA A 113 8.37 -18.40 -9.08
N THR A 114 8.67 -19.70 -9.04
CA THR A 114 9.75 -20.29 -9.85
C THR A 114 9.44 -20.20 -11.34
N ALA A 115 8.22 -20.55 -11.75
CA ALA A 115 7.81 -20.46 -13.14
C ALA A 115 7.84 -19.02 -13.65
N TYR A 116 7.39 -18.05 -12.85
CA TYR A 116 7.40 -16.64 -13.20
C TYR A 116 8.82 -16.11 -13.46
N LEU A 117 9.75 -16.38 -12.54
CA LEU A 117 11.14 -15.96 -12.69
C LEU A 117 11.82 -16.63 -13.89
N HIS A 118 11.55 -17.93 -14.12
CA HIS A 118 12.09 -18.64 -15.26
C HIS A 118 11.58 -18.07 -16.58
N GLU A 119 10.28 -17.80 -16.70
CA GLU A 119 9.69 -17.19 -17.90
C GLU A 119 10.24 -15.78 -18.17
N LEU A 120 10.41 -14.96 -17.13
CA LEU A 120 11.03 -13.65 -17.30
C LEU A 120 12.49 -13.76 -17.76
N HIS A 121 13.26 -14.65 -17.14
CA HIS A 121 14.67 -14.81 -17.48
C HIS A 121 14.88 -15.34 -18.90
N VAL A 122 13.99 -16.21 -19.39
CA VAL A 122 14.11 -16.77 -20.75
C VAL A 122 13.62 -15.81 -21.83
N ARG A 123 12.80 -14.81 -21.48
CA ARG A 123 12.21 -13.86 -22.42
C ARG A 123 13.00 -12.55 -22.58
N PHE A 124 14.05 -12.33 -21.80
CA PHE A 124 14.92 -11.15 -21.86
C PHE A 124 16.40 -11.54 -21.89
#